data_AF-A0A813C881-F1
#
_entry.id   AF-A0A813C881-F1
#
_cell.length_a   1.000
_cell.length_b   1.000
_cell.length_c   1.000
_cell.angle_alpha   90.00
_cell.angle_beta   90.00
_cell.angle_gamma   90.00
#
_symmetry.space_group_name_H-M   'P 1'
#
loop_
_entity.id
_entity.type
_entity.pdbx_description
1 polymer ?
#
loop_
_entity_poly.entity_id
_entity_poly.type
_entity_poly.pdbx_seq_one_letter_code
_entity_poly.pdbx_strand_id
1 'polypeptide(L)'
;MCICAVLLHGHPEFPFVLVHNRDEAWDRETEETKEHDRGLVFARDGEAGGACLGVNVISGAIAALTNTRSNVPRPKGKAEPSRGQLVLHALEHPDAPDGGDYSAFSLFHGIAAGEDP
;
A
#
# COMPACT_ATOMS: atom_id res chain seq x y z
N MET A 1 -11.63 3.75 -10.04
CA MET A 1 -12.05 3.80 -8.64
C MET A 1 -11.51 2.56 -7.93
N CYS A 2 -10.52 2.75 -7.06
CA CYS A 2 -10.05 1.68 -6.18
C CYS A 2 -11.01 1.50 -5.01
N ILE A 3 -11.07 0.29 -4.46
CA ILE A 3 -11.84 -0.12 -3.28
C ILE A 3 -10.83 -0.72 -2.32
N CYS A 4 -10.92 -0.29 -1.06
CA CYS A 4 -10.26 -0.90 0.08
C CYS A 4 -11.36 -1.27 1.07
N ALA A 5 -11.52 -2.56 1.33
CA ALA A 5 -12.49 -3.09 2.27
C ALA A 5 -11.76 -3.83 3.40
N VAL A 6 -12.14 -3.50 4.63
CA VAL A 6 -11.55 -4.08 5.84
C VAL A 6 -12.66 -4.77 6.63
N LEU A 7 -12.39 -6.01 7.05
CA LEU A 7 -13.20 -6.74 8.00
C LEU A 7 -12.38 -7.05 9.23
N LEU A 8 -12.85 -6.59 10.39
CA LEU A 8 -12.24 -6.85 11.70
C LEU A 8 -13.15 -7.76 12.50
N HIS A 9 -12.60 -8.89 12.97
CA HIS A 9 -13.31 -9.89 13.79
C HIS A 9 -14.65 -10.35 13.20
N GLY A 10 -14.80 -10.28 11.87
CA GLY A 10 -16.02 -10.68 11.17
C GLY A 10 -16.03 -12.14 10.70
N HIS A 11 -14.92 -12.85 10.86
CA HIS A 11 -14.79 -14.27 10.55
C HIS A 11 -14.05 -15.00 11.69
N PRO A 12 -14.49 -16.20 12.10
CA PRO A 12 -13.88 -16.92 13.22
C PRO A 12 -12.42 -17.33 12.97
N GLU A 13 -12.04 -17.58 11.72
CA GLU A 13 -10.67 -18.00 11.35
C GLU A 13 -9.79 -16.86 10.83
N PHE A 14 -10.40 -15.74 10.41
CA PHE A 14 -9.68 -14.61 9.83
C PHE A 14 -10.00 -13.36 10.65
N PRO A 15 -9.25 -13.10 11.74
CA PRO A 15 -9.51 -11.97 12.63
C PRO A 15 -9.34 -10.63 11.92
N PHE A 16 -8.58 -10.62 10.82
CA PHE A 16 -8.40 -9.49 9.93
C PHE A 16 -8.50 -9.95 8.46
N VAL A 17 -9.32 -9.28 7.67
CA VAL A 17 -9.36 -9.44 6.21
C VAL A 17 -9.26 -8.07 5.56
N LEU A 18 -8.33 -7.93 4.62
CA LEU A 18 -8.17 -6.75 3.78
C LEU A 18 -8.35 -7.17 2.32
N VAL A 19 -9.30 -6.54 1.64
CA VAL A 19 -9.50 -6.70 0.20
C VAL A 19 -9.23 -5.35 -0.46
N HIS A 20 -8.37 -5.37 -1.48
CA HIS A 20 -8.01 -4.17 -2.22
C HIS A 20 -8.07 -4.46 -3.72
N ASN A 21 -8.79 -3.64 -4.48
CA ASN A 21 -8.66 -3.63 -5.94
C ASN A 21 -7.91 -2.38 -6.39
N ARG A 22 -7.00 -2.60 -7.34
CA ARG A 22 -6.37 -1.53 -8.09
C ARG A 22 -7.17 -1.32 -9.38
N ASP A 23 -7.70 -0.13 -9.57
CA ASP A 23 -8.35 0.26 -10.85
C ASP A 23 -7.45 1.25 -11.57
N GLU A 24 -6.81 0.76 -12.63
CA GLU A 24 -5.78 1.45 -13.42
C GLU A 24 -5.93 1.06 -14.91
N ALA A 25 -5.11 1.66 -15.78
CA ALA A 25 -5.10 1.35 -17.21
C ALA A 25 -4.85 -0.14 -17.49
N TRP A 26 -5.56 -0.68 -18.48
CA TRP A 26 -5.52 -2.11 -18.84
C TRP A 26 -4.14 -2.60 -19.30
N ASP A 27 -3.34 -1.70 -19.88
CA ASP A 27 -1.99 -1.95 -20.39
C ASP A 27 -0.89 -1.77 -19.33
N ARG A 28 -1.24 -1.34 -18.11
CA ARG A 28 -0.27 -1.16 -17.03
C ARG A 28 0.04 -2.48 -16.35
N GLU A 29 1.16 -3.07 -16.74
CA GLU A 29 1.63 -4.35 -16.21
C GLU A 29 1.85 -4.32 -14.69
N THR A 30 1.58 -5.44 -14.05
CA THR A 30 1.83 -5.68 -12.63
C THR A 30 2.44 -7.08 -12.50
N GLU A 31 3.57 -7.20 -11.81
CA GLU A 31 4.21 -8.49 -11.54
C GLU A 31 3.31 -9.38 -10.65
N GLU A 32 3.54 -10.68 -10.69
CA GLU A 32 2.92 -11.61 -9.71
C GLU A 32 3.33 -11.24 -8.28
N THR A 33 2.39 -11.41 -7.34
CA THR A 33 2.67 -11.25 -5.91
C THR A 33 3.71 -12.28 -5.48
N LYS A 34 4.82 -11.78 -4.94
CA LYS A 34 5.92 -12.61 -4.43
C LYS A 34 6.58 -11.95 -3.23
N GLU A 35 7.38 -12.73 -2.52
CA GLU A 35 8.29 -12.20 -1.51
C GLU A 35 9.51 -11.56 -2.19
N HIS A 36 9.87 -10.37 -1.70
CA HIS A 36 11.06 -9.61 -2.06
C HIS A 36 12.01 -9.61 -0.86
N ASP A 37 12.99 -8.71 -0.84
CA ASP A 37 13.90 -8.59 0.28
C ASP A 37 13.20 -8.17 1.59
N ARG A 38 13.84 -8.50 2.71
CA ARG A 38 13.44 -8.04 4.06
C ARG A 38 12.00 -8.41 4.46
N GLY A 39 11.46 -9.49 3.90
CA GLY A 39 10.13 -10.02 4.22
C GLY A 39 8.97 -9.25 3.58
N LEU A 40 9.24 -8.40 2.59
CA LEU A 40 8.20 -7.65 1.87
C LEU A 40 7.48 -8.56 0.87
N VAL A 41 6.16 -8.70 0.98
CA VAL A 41 5.33 -9.46 0.04
C VAL A 41 4.36 -8.53 -0.65
N PHE A 42 4.51 -8.35 -1.96
CA PHE A 42 3.67 -7.49 -2.79
C PHE A 42 3.81 -7.81 -4.29
N ALA A 43 2.85 -7.32 -5.07
CA ALA A 43 2.92 -7.26 -6.52
C ALA A 43 3.54 -5.92 -6.97
N ARG A 44 4.64 -5.98 -7.74
CA ARG A 44 5.36 -4.77 -8.20
C ARG A 44 4.66 -4.17 -9.42
N ASP A 45 4.46 -2.87 -9.40
CA ASP A 45 3.98 -2.10 -10.56
C ASP A 45 5.07 -2.06 -11.66
N GLY A 46 4.73 -2.48 -12.88
CA GLY A 46 5.68 -2.61 -13.98
C GLY A 46 6.18 -1.29 -14.56
N GLU A 47 5.44 -0.20 -14.36
CA GLU A 47 5.82 1.12 -14.88
C GLU A 47 6.63 1.96 -13.88
N ALA A 48 6.14 2.07 -12.65
CA ALA A 48 6.65 2.99 -11.65
C ALA A 48 7.31 2.29 -10.44
N GLY A 49 7.38 0.96 -10.46
CA GLY A 49 8.17 0.13 -9.54
C GLY A 49 7.68 0.04 -8.09
N GLY A 50 6.55 0.68 -7.75
CA GLY A 50 5.94 0.68 -6.42
C GLY A 50 4.94 -0.47 -6.22
N ALA A 51 4.09 -0.36 -5.20
CA ALA A 51 3.01 -1.30 -4.91
C ALA A 51 1.69 -0.61 -4.61
N CYS A 52 0.57 -1.32 -4.76
CA CYS A 52 -0.75 -0.85 -4.31
C CYS A 52 -1.24 -1.52 -3.03
N LEU A 53 -0.74 -2.71 -2.73
CA LEU A 53 -1.01 -3.49 -1.51
C LEU A 53 0.25 -4.30 -1.21
N GLY A 54 0.59 -4.43 0.06
CA GLY A 54 1.61 -5.36 0.50
C GLY A 54 1.60 -5.60 1.99
N VAL A 55 2.45 -6.53 2.41
CA VAL A 55 2.71 -6.86 3.82
C VAL A 55 4.21 -7.02 4.05
N ASN A 56 4.66 -6.81 5.28
CA ASN A 56 5.96 -7.25 5.76
C ASN A 56 5.73 -8.41 6.73
N VAL A 57 6.16 -9.61 6.36
CA VAL A 57 5.89 -10.82 7.16
C VAL A 57 6.71 -10.88 8.46
N ILE A 58 7.77 -10.08 8.57
CA ILE A 58 8.64 -10.02 9.75
C ILE A 58 8.06 -9.05 10.77
N SER A 59 7.73 -7.83 10.34
CA SER A 59 7.19 -6.80 11.24
C SER A 59 5.68 -6.90 11.46
N GLY A 60 4.96 -7.63 10.60
CA GLY A 60 3.51 -7.64 10.57
C GLY A 60 2.90 -6.37 9.96
N ALA A 61 3.71 -5.49 9.35
CA ALA A 61 3.21 -4.28 8.72
C ALA A 61 2.34 -4.61 7.49
N ILE A 62 1.27 -3.85 7.30
CA ILE A 62 0.34 -3.95 6.16
C ILE A 62 0.15 -2.53 5.61
N ALA A 63 0.12 -2.38 4.29
CA ALA A 63 -0.14 -1.10 3.65
C ALA A 63 -0.91 -1.27 2.33
N ALA A 64 -1.88 -0.38 2.08
CA ALA A 64 -2.67 -0.32 0.86
C ALA A 64 -2.92 1.13 0.44
N LEU A 65 -2.76 1.40 -0.85
CA LEU A 65 -2.93 2.73 -1.44
C LEU A 65 -4.17 2.77 -2.33
N THR A 66 -5.11 3.65 -1.98
CA THR A 66 -6.29 3.91 -2.82
C THR A 66 -6.17 5.24 -3.57
N ASN A 67 -6.72 5.27 -4.79
CA ASN A 67 -6.78 6.48 -5.59
C ASN A 67 -7.67 7.53 -4.92
N THR A 68 -7.18 8.76 -4.80
CA THR A 68 -7.98 9.92 -4.37
C THR A 68 -8.36 10.80 -5.55
N ARG A 69 -9.54 11.39 -5.47
CA ARG A 69 -9.89 12.54 -6.31
C ARG A 69 -9.62 13.79 -5.49
N SER A 70 -8.64 14.57 -5.92
CA SER A 70 -8.24 15.78 -5.23
C SER A 70 -8.15 16.94 -6.20
N ASN A 71 -8.62 18.11 -5.76
CA ASN A 71 -8.42 19.38 -6.44
C ASN A 71 -7.12 20.08 -5.98
N VAL A 72 -6.33 19.44 -5.11
CA VAL A 72 -5.03 19.96 -4.70
C VAL A 72 -4.12 20.02 -5.93
N PRO A 73 -3.56 21.20 -6.28
CA PRO A 73 -2.67 21.32 -7.41
C PRO A 73 -1.46 20.41 -7.23
N ARG A 74 -1.11 19.69 -8.30
CA ARG A 74 0.13 18.92 -8.34
C ARG A 74 1.34 19.84 -8.10
N PRO A 75 2.29 19.49 -7.21
CA PRO A 75 3.54 20.24 -7.06
C PRO A 75 4.19 20.49 -8.42
N LYS A 76 4.44 21.78 -8.74
CA LYS A 76 5.07 22.17 -10.00
C LYS A 76 6.59 22.05 -9.89
N GLY A 77 7.24 21.37 -10.83
CA GLY A 77 8.69 21.49 -11.08
C GLY A 77 9.59 20.36 -10.58
N LYS A 78 9.05 19.30 -9.96
CA LYS A 78 9.78 18.04 -9.71
C LYS A 78 9.02 16.88 -10.35
N ALA A 79 9.72 15.85 -10.82
CA ALA A 79 9.09 14.58 -11.15
C ALA A 79 8.47 14.04 -9.85
N GLU A 80 7.14 13.95 -9.79
CA GLU A 80 6.47 13.43 -8.61
C GLU A 80 6.89 11.96 -8.40
N PRO A 81 7.33 11.58 -7.19
CA PRO A 81 7.53 10.17 -6.89
C PRO A 81 6.20 9.42 -7.05
N SER A 82 6.27 8.19 -7.56
CA SER A 82 5.09 7.34 -7.65
C SER A 82 4.51 7.10 -6.26
N ARG A 83 3.24 7.41 -6.05
CA ARG A 83 2.53 7.13 -4.78
C ARG A 83 2.62 5.66 -4.36
N GLY A 84 2.87 4.73 -5.28
CA GLY A 84 3.12 3.32 -4.94
C GLY A 84 4.36 3.11 -4.06
N GLN A 85 5.28 4.07 -3.98
CA GLN A 85 6.41 4.06 -3.06
C GLN A 85 5.99 4.30 -1.61
N LEU A 86 4.86 4.99 -1.37
CA LEU A 86 4.30 5.15 -0.02
C LEU A 86 3.95 3.80 0.62
N VAL A 87 3.50 2.83 -0.19
CA VAL A 87 3.20 1.48 0.30
C VAL A 87 4.49 0.82 0.79
N LEU A 88 5.54 0.82 -0.03
CA LEU A 88 6.82 0.22 0.34
C LEU A 88 7.42 0.90 1.57
N HIS A 89 7.40 2.23 1.61
CA HIS A 89 7.86 3.00 2.75
C HIS A 89 7.10 2.66 4.03
N ALA A 90 5.77 2.54 3.98
CA ALA A 90 4.97 2.17 5.14
C ALA A 90 5.21 0.73 5.62
N LEU A 91 5.62 -0.19 4.73
CA LEU A 91 5.97 -1.56 5.10
C LEU A 91 7.35 -1.66 5.76
N GLU A 92 8.27 -0.78 5.39
CA GLU A 92 9.62 -0.71 5.97
C GLU A 92 9.68 0.16 7.25
N HIS A 93 8.84 1.19 7.30
CA HIS A 93 8.80 2.21 8.35
C HIS A 93 7.37 2.48 8.83
N PRO A 94 6.70 1.50 9.47
CA PRO A 94 5.28 1.57 9.78
C PRO A 94 4.88 2.69 10.76
N ASP A 95 5.82 3.18 11.57
CA ASP A 95 5.59 4.25 12.56
C ASP A 95 5.77 5.68 12.00
N ALA A 96 6.25 5.81 10.76
CA ALA A 96 6.64 7.11 10.21
C ALA A 96 6.35 7.25 8.71
N PRO A 97 5.08 7.18 8.26
CA PRO A 97 4.76 7.43 6.84
C PRO A 97 5.04 8.90 6.47
N ASP A 98 6.07 9.17 5.66
CA ASP A 98 6.33 10.50 5.08
C ASP A 98 5.59 10.66 3.75
N GLY A 99 4.70 11.66 3.69
CA GLY A 99 3.87 11.96 2.53
C GLY A 99 4.16 13.31 1.87
N GLY A 100 5.14 14.08 2.36
CA GLY A 100 5.29 15.51 2.02
C GLY A 100 5.53 15.80 0.53
N ASP A 101 6.16 14.87 -0.19
CA ASP A 101 6.54 15.02 -1.60
C ASP A 101 5.51 14.41 -2.59
N TYR A 102 4.39 13.86 -2.12
CA TYR A 102 3.43 13.14 -2.95
C TYR A 102 2.18 13.96 -3.28
N SER A 103 1.62 13.74 -4.47
CA SER A 103 0.26 14.19 -4.77
C SER A 103 -0.76 13.51 -3.86
N ALA A 104 -1.92 14.14 -3.67
CA ALA A 104 -2.94 13.70 -2.73
C ALA A 104 -3.21 12.18 -2.81
N PHE A 105 -3.23 11.54 -1.66
CA PHE A 105 -3.31 10.08 -1.54
C PHE A 105 -4.19 9.67 -0.35
N SER A 106 -4.62 8.41 -0.36
CA SER A 106 -5.25 7.75 0.76
C SER A 106 -4.50 6.45 0.99
N LEU A 107 -3.80 6.40 2.12
CA LEU A 107 -2.98 5.28 2.55
C LEU A 107 -3.63 4.64 3.76
N PHE A 108 -3.98 3.37 3.65
CA PHE A 108 -4.32 2.53 4.80
C PHE A 108 -3.05 1.78 5.19
N HIS A 109 -2.61 1.91 6.44
CA HIS A 109 -1.47 1.15 6.94
C HIS A 109 -1.62 0.82 8.43
N GLY A 110 -0.90 -0.20 8.89
CA GLY A 110 -0.88 -0.60 10.30
C GLY A 110 0.06 -1.77 10.52
N ILE A 111 0.25 -2.14 11.78
CA ILE A 111 1.03 -3.30 12.20
C ILE A 111 0.06 -4.30 12.83
N ALA A 112 0.12 -5.57 12.42
CA ALA A 112 -0.55 -6.63 13.14
C ALA A 112 0.03 -6.70 14.55
N ALA A 113 -0.77 -6.34 15.57
CA ALA A 113 -0.37 -6.55 16.95
C ALA A 113 -0.15 -8.05 17.14
N GLY A 114 1.07 -8.46 17.52
CA GLY A 114 1.25 -9.76 18.14
C GLY A 114 0.37 -9.83 19.38
N GLU A 115 -0.19 -11.00 19.69
CA GLU A 115 -0.73 -11.21 21.02
C GLU A 115 0.38 -10.87 22.02
N ASP A 116 0.13 -9.91 22.92
CA ASP A 116 1.02 -9.68 24.06
C ASP A 116 1.12 -11.04 24.79
N PRO A 117 2.34 -11.59 25.00
CA PRO A 117 2.52 -12.92 25.56
C PRO A 117 1.98 -13.07 26.99
#